data_AF-A0A2Z4JUB1-F1
#
_entry.id   AF-A0A2Z4JUB1-F1
#
_cell.length_a   1.000
_cell.length_b   1.000
_cell.length_c   1.000
_cell.angle_alpha   90.00
_cell.angle_beta   90.00
_cell.angle_gamma   90.00
#
_symmetry.space_group_name_H-M   'P 1'
#
loop_
_entity.id
_entity.type
_entity.pdbx_description
1 polymer ?
#
loop_
_entity_poly.entity_id
_entity_poly.type
_entity_poly.pdbx_seq_one_letter_code
_entity_poly.pdbx_strand_id
1 'polypeptide(L)'
;MANRQKLPRFELQGSSWEESGLFAASDWRYEALVDYLKLSPSYKLVCELARKGSKVTPNNAPKDWNKIVKTFDDFGDVWRIPESRWWNSRGVALFGIKAAKPQTFIAGNSDDSALINSKTAVQSQKTWQDMGKPECLVLAIPTNQTKQMALKQISAIVRANTFVGSKPKLVKPSYELVRSKLREPTVKLGTIALKMHQKGYPLWLIGNQLALSPAHHIELDDEGNPIKDELSLSEKKVRLGILASKLINKAELIAENAARGLFPTDTPCRHAIKFESTTRKAGRPAKTK
;
A
#
# COMPACT_ATOMS: atom_id res chain seq x y z
N MET A 1 15.86 9.42 -21.30
CA MET A 1 14.47 9.62 -20.79
C MET A 1 13.75 8.29 -20.93
N ALA A 2 13.53 7.58 -19.82
CA ALA A 2 12.83 6.30 -19.82
C ALA A 2 11.60 6.43 -18.92
N ASN A 3 10.48 5.96 -19.45
CA ASN A 3 9.15 5.97 -18.86
C ASN A 3 9.19 5.75 -17.34
N ARG A 4 8.82 6.79 -16.57
CA ARG A 4 8.22 6.59 -15.25
C ARG A 4 7.02 5.68 -15.49
N GLN A 5 7.18 4.38 -15.23
CA GLN A 5 6.06 3.46 -15.15
C GLN A 5 5.06 4.09 -14.18
N LYS A 6 3.98 4.64 -14.76
CA LYS A 6 2.85 5.09 -13.99
C LYS A 6 2.36 3.85 -13.27
N LEU A 7 2.51 3.82 -11.96
CA LEU A 7 1.80 2.89 -11.09
C LEU A 7 0.33 2.93 -11.51
N PRO A 8 -0.38 1.79 -11.56
CA PRO A 8 -1.78 1.76 -11.93
C PRO A 8 -2.53 2.79 -11.07
N ARG A 9 -3.01 3.86 -11.72
CA ARG A 9 -3.94 4.78 -11.07
C ARG A 9 -5.17 3.97 -10.76
N PHE A 10 -5.50 3.85 -9.49
CA PHE A 10 -6.84 3.45 -9.09
C PHE A 10 -7.82 4.41 -9.75
N GLU A 11 -8.61 3.90 -10.69
CA GLU A 11 -9.91 4.49 -10.95
C GLU A 11 -10.74 4.33 -9.67
N LEU A 12 -11.28 5.47 -9.24
CA LEU A 12 -12.09 5.66 -8.06
C LEU A 12 -13.28 4.68 -8.02
N GLN A 13 -13.10 3.53 -7.36
CA GLN A 13 -14.23 2.77 -6.84
C GLN A 13 -14.27 3.02 -5.33
N GLY A 14 -14.97 4.09 -4.95
CA GLY A 14 -15.32 4.34 -3.56
C GLY A 14 -16.46 3.41 -3.16
N SER A 15 -16.40 2.84 -1.95
CA SER A 15 -17.59 2.41 -1.25
C SER A 15 -18.46 3.63 -0.97
N SER A 16 -19.77 3.55 -1.19
CA SER A 16 -20.70 4.56 -0.70
C SER A 16 -20.68 4.52 0.84
N TRP A 17 -20.22 5.60 1.45
CA TRP A 17 -20.23 5.79 2.91
C TRP A 17 -21.66 5.69 3.47
N GLU A 18 -22.65 6.07 2.67
CA GLU A 18 -24.05 6.21 3.08
C GLU A 18 -24.76 4.86 3.24
N GLU A 19 -24.34 3.84 2.50
CA GLU A 19 -24.92 2.49 2.59
C GLU A 19 -24.16 1.57 3.56
N SER A 20 -22.82 1.69 3.61
CA SER A 20 -21.96 0.72 4.30
C SER A 20 -21.36 1.23 5.62
N GLY A 21 -21.29 2.55 5.82
CA GLY A 21 -20.54 3.16 6.92
C GLY A 21 -19.03 2.91 6.88
N LEU A 22 -18.51 2.46 5.72
CA LEU A 22 -17.11 2.12 5.52
C LEU A 22 -16.45 3.08 4.52
N PHE A 23 -15.35 3.70 4.94
CA PHE A 23 -14.51 4.52 4.08
C PHE A 23 -13.05 4.18 4.34
N ALA A 24 -12.25 3.99 3.30
CA ALA A 24 -10.80 3.93 3.45
C ALA A 24 -10.19 4.89 2.43
N ALA A 25 -9.45 5.89 2.92
CA ALA A 25 -8.72 6.80 2.06
C ALA A 25 -7.72 6.00 1.21
N SER A 26 -7.59 6.36 -0.08
CA SER A 26 -6.63 5.70 -0.97
C SER A 26 -5.21 5.84 -0.42
N ASP A 27 -4.54 4.71 -0.19
CA ASP A 27 -3.17 4.67 0.32
C ASP A 27 -2.38 3.58 -0.39
N TRP A 28 -1.18 3.93 -0.89
CA TRP A 28 -0.30 3.00 -1.60
C TRP A 28 0.08 1.78 -0.74
N ARG A 29 -0.03 1.89 0.59
CA ARG A 29 0.27 0.81 1.52
C ARG A 29 -0.68 -0.38 1.37
N TYR A 30 -1.92 -0.19 0.94
CA TYR A 30 -2.85 -1.32 0.77
C TYR A 30 -2.45 -2.23 -0.40
N GLU A 31 -1.98 -1.64 -1.50
CA GLU A 31 -1.40 -2.39 -2.63
C GLU A 31 -0.15 -3.14 -2.17
N ALA A 32 0.77 -2.43 -1.50
CA ALA A 32 1.99 -3.03 -0.99
C ALA A 32 1.72 -4.17 -0.01
N LEU A 33 0.71 -4.06 0.86
CA LEU A 33 0.36 -5.10 1.82
C LEU A 33 0.04 -6.43 1.14
N VAL A 34 -0.79 -6.43 0.10
CA VAL A 34 -1.14 -7.65 -0.63
C VAL A 34 0.11 -8.27 -1.26
N ASP A 35 0.97 -7.43 -1.82
CA ASP A 35 2.25 -7.83 -2.39
C ASP A 35 3.17 -8.49 -1.35
N TYR A 36 3.22 -7.96 -0.13
CA TYR A 36 3.99 -8.53 0.98
C TYR A 36 3.37 -9.81 1.57
N LEU A 37 2.05 -9.92 1.62
CA LEU A 37 1.36 -11.17 1.98
C LEU A 37 1.72 -12.29 1.01
N LYS A 38 1.78 -11.98 -0.30
CA LYS A 38 2.20 -12.94 -1.33
C LYS A 38 3.65 -13.40 -1.16
N LEU A 39 4.49 -12.60 -0.52
CA LEU A 39 5.91 -12.89 -0.30
C LEU A 39 6.17 -13.65 1.01
N SER A 40 5.28 -13.60 1.99
CA SER A 40 5.46 -14.26 3.28
C SER A 40 5.38 -15.79 3.18
N PRO A 41 6.43 -16.51 3.62
CA PRO A 41 6.40 -17.97 3.75
C PRO A 41 5.31 -18.44 4.72
N SER A 42 5.12 -17.75 5.84
CA SER A 42 4.09 -18.11 6.82
C SER A 42 2.68 -18.00 6.25
N TYR A 43 2.37 -16.92 5.55
CA TYR A 43 1.06 -16.73 4.92
C TYR A 43 0.81 -17.76 3.81
N LYS A 44 1.86 -18.03 3.01
CA LYS A 44 1.82 -19.06 1.97
C LYS A 44 1.53 -20.45 2.53
N LEU A 45 2.13 -20.80 3.67
CA LEU A 45 1.91 -22.09 4.32
C LEU A 45 0.45 -22.29 4.74
N VAL A 46 -0.16 -21.28 5.36
CA VAL A 46 -1.60 -21.33 5.71
C VAL A 46 -2.46 -21.46 4.45
N CYS A 47 -2.15 -20.70 3.40
CA CYS A 47 -2.87 -20.75 2.13
C CYS A 47 -2.82 -22.14 1.48
N GLU A 48 -1.66 -22.78 1.46
CA GLU A 48 -1.48 -24.12 0.91
C GLU A 48 -2.28 -25.18 1.69
N LEU A 49 -2.33 -25.07 3.02
CA LEU A 49 -3.13 -25.98 3.86
C LEU A 49 -4.63 -25.77 3.64
N ALA A 50 -5.07 -24.52 3.61
CA ALA A 50 -6.46 -24.16 3.34
C ALA A 50 -6.92 -24.68 1.96
N ARG A 51 -6.07 -24.59 0.93
CA ARG A 51 -6.34 -25.15 -0.40
C ARG A 51 -6.46 -26.67 -0.42
N LYS A 52 -5.73 -27.36 0.46
CA LYS A 52 -5.81 -28.82 0.64
C LYS A 52 -7.00 -29.23 1.53
N GLY A 53 -7.75 -28.28 2.09
CA GLY A 53 -8.81 -28.55 3.06
C GLY A 53 -8.31 -29.04 4.42
N SER A 54 -7.00 -28.96 4.69
CA SER A 54 -6.41 -29.43 5.93
C SER A 54 -6.49 -28.34 7.00
N LYS A 55 -7.08 -28.67 8.15
CA LYS A 55 -7.07 -27.83 9.35
C LYS A 55 -5.94 -28.22 10.33
N VAL A 56 -5.07 -29.14 9.93
CA VAL A 56 -3.98 -29.64 10.78
C VAL A 56 -2.86 -28.62 10.83
N THR A 57 -2.45 -28.24 12.04
CA THR A 57 -1.28 -27.40 12.26
C THR A 57 -0.01 -28.14 11.84
N PRO A 58 0.85 -27.55 10.97
CA PRO A 58 2.11 -28.16 10.58
C PRO A 58 3.06 -28.36 11.77
N ASN A 59 3.87 -29.42 11.74
CA ASN A 59 4.87 -29.68 12.78
C ASN A 59 5.93 -28.55 12.92
N ASN A 60 6.16 -27.79 11.84
CA ASN A 60 7.07 -26.66 11.80
C ASN A 60 6.36 -25.29 11.96
N ALA A 61 5.10 -25.29 12.42
CA ALA A 61 4.35 -24.06 12.57
C ALA A 61 4.98 -23.12 13.63
N PRO A 62 5.07 -21.82 13.35
CA PRO A 62 5.39 -20.80 14.33
C PRO A 62 4.53 -20.87 15.60
N LYS A 63 5.09 -20.47 16.76
CA LYS A 63 4.33 -20.44 18.03
C LYS A 63 3.10 -19.52 17.99
N ASP A 64 3.10 -18.52 17.12
CA ASP A 64 1.99 -17.60 16.91
C ASP A 64 1.10 -17.97 15.71
N TRP A 65 1.07 -19.25 15.33
CA TRP A 65 0.29 -19.79 14.21
C TRP A 65 -1.15 -19.24 14.14
N ASN A 66 -1.84 -19.19 15.27
CA ASN A 66 -3.23 -18.71 15.35
C ASN A 66 -3.41 -17.27 14.84
N LYS A 67 -2.39 -16.40 14.99
CA LYS A 67 -2.44 -15.03 14.44
C LYS A 67 -2.37 -15.03 12.92
N ILE A 68 -1.59 -15.95 12.37
CA ILE A 68 -1.37 -16.10 10.93
C ILE A 68 -2.63 -16.68 10.29
N VAL A 69 -3.22 -17.71 10.91
CA VAL A 69 -4.52 -18.27 10.51
C VAL A 69 -5.61 -17.21 10.56
N LYS A 70 -5.73 -16.44 11.65
CA LYS A 70 -6.71 -15.35 11.73
C LYS A 70 -6.53 -14.34 10.59
N THR A 71 -5.29 -13.92 10.34
CA THR A 71 -4.99 -12.99 9.24
C THR A 71 -5.40 -13.61 7.90
N PHE A 72 -5.16 -14.90 7.69
CA PHE A 72 -5.61 -15.60 6.49
C PHE A 72 -7.14 -15.72 6.39
N ASP A 73 -7.85 -15.97 7.48
CA ASP A 73 -9.32 -16.06 7.49
C ASP A 73 -9.94 -14.70 7.07
N ASP A 74 -9.38 -13.62 7.61
CA ASP A 74 -9.82 -12.24 7.33
C ASP A 74 -9.46 -11.84 5.88
N PHE A 75 -8.19 -11.99 5.49
CA PHE A 75 -7.67 -11.51 4.19
C PHE A 75 -7.96 -12.46 3.03
N GLY A 76 -7.99 -13.77 3.26
CA GLY A 76 -8.24 -14.82 2.28
C GLY A 76 -7.07 -15.15 1.34
N ASP A 77 -7.35 -15.93 0.31
CA ASP A 77 -6.37 -16.32 -0.71
C ASP A 77 -6.08 -15.17 -1.69
N VAL A 78 -5.11 -14.32 -1.31
CA VAL A 78 -4.69 -13.13 -2.07
C VAL A 78 -4.00 -13.44 -3.41
N TRP A 79 -3.73 -14.71 -3.72
CA TRP A 79 -3.17 -15.11 -5.02
C TRP A 79 -4.26 -15.39 -6.07
N ARG A 80 -5.51 -15.65 -5.65
CA ARG A 80 -6.62 -15.99 -6.56
C ARG A 80 -7.50 -14.80 -6.92
N ILE A 81 -7.39 -13.70 -6.19
CA ILE A 81 -8.24 -12.51 -6.37
C ILE A 81 -7.35 -11.34 -6.80
N PRO A 82 -7.67 -10.65 -7.91
CA PRO A 82 -6.98 -9.40 -8.27
C PRO A 82 -7.07 -8.38 -7.13
N GLU A 83 -6.01 -7.59 -6.93
CA GLU A 83 -5.90 -6.66 -5.79
C GLU A 83 -7.06 -5.67 -5.68
N SER A 84 -7.53 -5.12 -6.81
CA SER A 84 -8.70 -4.23 -6.85
C SER A 84 -9.97 -4.92 -6.34
N ARG A 85 -10.20 -6.17 -6.76
CA ARG A 85 -11.34 -6.97 -6.31
C ARG A 85 -11.20 -7.40 -4.86
N TRP A 86 -9.99 -7.72 -4.41
CA TRP A 86 -9.71 -8.03 -3.01
C TRP A 86 -10.01 -6.83 -2.11
N TRP A 87 -9.60 -5.63 -2.52
CA TRP A 87 -9.87 -4.40 -1.81
C TRP A 87 -11.37 -4.17 -1.61
N ASN A 88 -12.14 -4.21 -2.70
CA ASN A 88 -13.59 -3.96 -2.66
C ASN A 88 -14.37 -5.02 -1.88
N SER A 89 -13.94 -6.28 -1.93
CA SER A 89 -14.65 -7.39 -1.28
C SER A 89 -14.26 -7.61 0.19
N ARG A 90 -13.03 -7.28 0.58
CA ARG A 90 -12.49 -7.57 1.93
C ARG A 90 -11.75 -6.38 2.51
N GLY A 91 -10.81 -5.81 1.76
CA GLY A 91 -9.90 -4.78 2.25
C GLY A 91 -10.61 -3.57 2.87
N VAL A 92 -11.65 -3.05 2.22
CA VAL A 92 -12.43 -1.90 2.72
C VAL A 92 -13.11 -2.20 4.06
N ALA A 93 -13.61 -3.41 4.28
CA ALA A 93 -14.22 -3.78 5.56
C ALA A 93 -13.17 -3.98 6.66
N LEU A 94 -11.99 -4.49 6.31
CA LEU A 94 -10.90 -4.75 7.26
C LEU A 94 -10.22 -3.46 7.72
N PHE A 95 -9.96 -2.54 6.77
CA PHE A 95 -9.21 -1.31 6.97
C PHE A 95 -10.06 -0.05 7.03
N GLY A 96 -11.37 -0.17 6.80
CA GLY A 96 -12.32 0.94 6.79
C GLY A 96 -12.11 1.86 7.98
N ILE A 97 -11.57 3.05 7.70
CA ILE A 97 -11.36 4.11 8.65
C ILE A 97 -12.67 4.90 8.78
N LYS A 98 -12.85 5.54 9.93
CA LYS A 98 -13.83 6.59 10.12
C LYS A 98 -13.62 7.68 9.05
N ALA A 99 -14.56 7.84 8.11
CA ALA A 99 -14.63 9.05 7.30
C ALA A 99 -14.63 10.28 8.22
N ALA A 100 -14.02 11.38 7.76
CA ALA A 100 -14.15 12.64 8.48
C ALA A 100 -15.64 12.93 8.74
N LYS A 101 -15.97 13.50 9.90
CA LYS A 101 -17.36 13.80 10.24
C LYS A 101 -17.95 14.66 9.10
N PRO A 102 -19.16 14.36 8.62
CA PRO A 102 -19.84 15.21 7.66
C PRO A 102 -19.89 16.65 8.18
N GLN A 103 -19.41 17.57 7.36
CA GLN A 103 -19.40 19.01 7.65
C GLN A 103 -19.67 19.80 6.37
N THR A 104 -20.22 21.00 6.52
CA THR A 104 -20.36 21.93 5.41
C THR A 104 -19.00 22.52 5.06
N PHE A 105 -18.76 22.77 3.78
CA PHE A 105 -17.54 23.37 3.26
C PHE A 105 -17.88 24.25 2.07
N ILE A 106 -17.03 25.24 1.78
CA ILE A 106 -17.20 26.12 0.62
C ILE A 106 -16.77 25.33 -0.60
N ALA A 107 -17.67 25.09 -1.56
CA ALA A 107 -17.34 24.39 -2.81
C ALA A 107 -16.47 25.24 -3.74
N GLY A 108 -16.77 26.55 -3.81
CA GLY A 108 -16.06 27.53 -4.62
C GLY A 108 -16.57 28.94 -4.33
N ASN A 109 -15.82 29.94 -4.79
CA ASN A 109 -16.28 31.33 -4.88
C ASN A 109 -16.37 31.69 -6.35
N SER A 110 -17.36 32.50 -6.72
CA SER A 110 -17.41 33.11 -8.04
C SER A 110 -16.42 34.27 -8.14
N ASP A 111 -15.94 34.52 -9.34
CA ASP A 111 -15.26 35.75 -9.74
C ASP A 111 -15.91 36.32 -11.01
N ASP A 112 -15.37 37.39 -11.57
CA ASP A 112 -15.91 38.06 -12.75
C ASP A 112 -15.96 37.15 -14.01
N SER A 113 -15.25 36.02 -13.98
CA SER A 113 -15.07 35.12 -15.13
C SER A 113 -15.74 33.75 -14.97
N ALA A 114 -15.95 33.27 -13.74
CA ALA A 114 -16.47 31.93 -13.49
C ALA A 114 -17.26 31.82 -12.18
N LEU A 115 -18.27 30.93 -12.18
CA LEU A 115 -19.07 30.62 -11.00
C LEU A 115 -18.28 29.87 -9.91
N ILE A 116 -17.26 29.08 -10.29
CA ILE A 116 -16.42 28.30 -9.38
C ILE A 116 -14.94 28.55 -9.69
N ASN A 117 -14.25 29.23 -8.79
CA ASN A 117 -12.79 29.39 -8.84
C ASN A 117 -12.05 28.05 -8.63
N SER A 118 -11.05 27.78 -9.48
CA SER A 118 -10.28 26.53 -9.52
C SER A 118 -9.47 26.23 -8.25
N LYS A 119 -8.94 27.25 -7.55
CA LYS A 119 -8.14 27.05 -6.34
C LYS A 119 -8.97 26.50 -5.19
N THR A 120 -10.15 27.09 -4.95
CA THR A 120 -11.06 26.64 -3.90
C THR A 120 -11.61 25.26 -4.23
N ALA A 121 -12.00 25.01 -5.49
CA ALA A 121 -12.52 23.72 -5.93
C ALA A 121 -11.58 22.54 -5.61
N VAL A 122 -10.26 22.70 -5.79
CA VAL A 122 -9.28 21.64 -5.46
C VAL A 122 -9.26 21.31 -3.96
N GLN A 123 -9.33 22.33 -3.09
CA GLN A 123 -9.37 22.13 -1.64
C GLN A 123 -10.70 21.51 -1.18
N SER A 124 -11.81 21.94 -1.78
CA SER A 124 -13.15 21.38 -1.56
C SER A 124 -13.21 19.91 -1.94
N GLN A 125 -12.61 19.55 -3.08
CA GLN A 125 -12.54 18.19 -3.58
C GLN A 125 -11.84 17.27 -2.57
N LYS A 126 -10.72 17.72 -1.99
CA LYS A 126 -10.01 16.96 -0.95
C LYS A 126 -10.87 16.78 0.30
N THR A 127 -11.51 17.85 0.77
CA THR A 127 -12.39 17.82 1.95
C THR A 127 -13.55 16.84 1.76
N TRP A 128 -14.17 16.85 0.58
CA TRP A 128 -15.24 15.92 0.22
C TRP A 128 -14.76 14.46 0.14
N GLN A 129 -13.56 14.24 -0.41
CA GLN A 129 -12.94 12.91 -0.42
C GLN A 129 -12.64 12.40 0.98
N ASP A 130 -12.16 13.25 1.89
CA ASP A 130 -11.85 12.89 3.28
C ASP A 130 -13.11 12.51 4.09
N MET A 131 -14.29 13.02 3.70
CA MET A 131 -15.60 12.66 4.26
C MET A 131 -16.19 11.37 3.66
N GLY A 132 -15.47 10.68 2.79
CA GLY A 132 -15.97 9.47 2.15
C GLY A 132 -16.93 9.70 1.00
N LYS A 133 -16.81 10.86 0.35
CA LYS A 133 -17.61 11.23 -0.84
C LYS A 133 -19.12 11.11 -0.63
N PRO A 134 -19.68 11.73 0.43
CA PRO A 134 -21.12 11.71 0.65
C PRO A 134 -21.84 12.44 -0.49
N GLU A 135 -23.10 12.10 -0.73
CA GLU A 135 -23.97 12.93 -1.57
C GLU A 135 -24.07 14.33 -0.93
N CYS A 136 -23.93 15.36 -1.76
CA CYS A 136 -23.85 16.74 -1.30
C CYS A 136 -24.79 17.64 -2.11
N LEU A 137 -25.57 18.44 -1.41
CA LEU A 137 -26.27 19.57 -2.00
C LEU A 137 -25.29 20.72 -2.22
N VAL A 138 -25.15 21.20 -3.46
CA VAL A 138 -24.32 22.36 -3.80
C VAL A 138 -25.21 23.59 -3.96
N LEU A 139 -24.92 24.65 -3.20
CA LEU A 139 -25.69 25.89 -3.20
C LEU A 139 -24.84 27.06 -3.69
N ALA A 140 -25.37 27.83 -4.65
CA ALA A 140 -24.84 29.14 -4.99
C ALA A 140 -25.52 30.21 -4.11
N ILE A 141 -24.73 30.97 -3.35
CA ILE A 141 -25.24 32.00 -2.43
C ILE A 141 -24.76 33.37 -2.94
N PRO A 142 -25.64 34.18 -3.56
CA PRO A 142 -25.31 35.54 -3.97
C PRO A 142 -24.90 36.40 -2.77
N THR A 143 -23.87 37.22 -2.95
CA THR A 143 -23.31 38.10 -1.90
C THR A 143 -23.90 39.52 -1.91
N ASN A 144 -24.71 39.85 -2.93
CA ASN A 144 -25.43 41.13 -3.06
C ASN A 144 -26.74 41.20 -2.27
N GLN A 145 -26.86 40.41 -1.20
CA GLN A 145 -28.03 40.34 -0.34
C GLN A 145 -27.60 40.31 1.13
N THR A 146 -28.53 40.59 2.05
CA THR A 146 -28.24 40.51 3.49
C THR A 146 -28.05 39.06 3.93
N LYS A 147 -27.24 38.85 4.97
CA LYS A 147 -27.04 37.52 5.57
C LYS A 147 -28.36 36.87 6.01
N GLN A 148 -29.32 37.68 6.48
CA GLN A 148 -30.65 37.20 6.90
C GLN A 148 -31.45 36.64 5.72
N MET A 149 -31.45 37.32 4.56
CA MET A 149 -32.12 36.82 3.36
C MET A 149 -31.51 35.50 2.87
N ALA A 150 -30.17 35.45 2.81
CA ALA A 150 -29.45 34.24 2.42
C ALA A 150 -29.78 33.05 3.34
N LEU A 151 -29.76 33.24 4.67
CA LEU A 151 -30.09 32.18 5.63
C LEU A 151 -31.53 31.69 5.51
N LYS A 152 -32.49 32.58 5.24
CA LYS A 152 -33.90 32.21 5.00
C LYS A 152 -34.04 31.30 3.78
N GLN A 153 -33.36 31.64 2.68
CA GLN A 153 -33.35 30.85 1.44
C GLN A 153 -32.68 29.50 1.64
N ILE A 154 -31.48 29.47 2.25
CA ILE A 154 -30.75 28.23 2.54
C ILE A 154 -31.61 27.30 3.42
N SER A 155 -32.26 27.84 4.45
CA SER A 155 -33.12 27.06 5.34
C SER A 155 -34.31 26.44 4.60
N ALA A 156 -34.91 27.15 3.65
CA ALA A 156 -36.01 26.62 2.84
C ALA A 156 -35.53 25.46 1.95
N ILE A 157 -34.37 25.60 1.31
CA ILE A 157 -33.80 24.54 0.46
C ILE A 157 -33.43 23.32 1.32
N VAL A 158 -32.80 23.51 2.48
CA VAL A 158 -32.46 22.41 3.40
C VAL A 158 -33.72 21.66 3.84
N ARG A 159 -34.83 22.35 4.14
CA ARG A 159 -36.09 21.68 4.51
C ARG A 159 -36.74 20.90 3.36
N ALA A 160 -36.51 21.33 2.13
CA ALA A 160 -37.05 20.67 0.93
C ALA A 160 -36.24 19.43 0.51
N ASN A 161 -35.03 19.25 1.05
CA ASN A 161 -34.16 18.12 0.71
C ASN A 161 -34.15 17.08 1.84
N THR A 162 -33.98 15.83 1.47
CA THR A 162 -33.92 14.71 2.44
C THR A 162 -32.50 14.58 2.96
N PHE A 163 -32.36 14.47 4.28
CA PHE A 163 -31.09 14.19 4.94
C PHE A 163 -31.21 12.86 5.70
N VAL A 164 -30.09 12.14 5.83
CA VAL A 164 -30.01 10.92 6.63
C VAL A 164 -30.42 11.21 8.08
N GLY A 165 -31.45 10.50 8.56
CA GLY A 165 -32.03 10.69 9.90
C GLY A 165 -31.20 10.05 11.03
N SER A 166 -30.20 9.22 10.71
CA SER A 166 -29.34 8.56 11.69
C SER A 166 -27.87 8.86 11.43
N LYS A 167 -27.11 9.00 12.52
CA LYS A 167 -25.64 9.09 12.44
C LYS A 167 -25.09 7.79 11.84
N PRO A 168 -24.09 7.86 10.93
CA PRO A 168 -23.42 6.66 10.43
C PRO A 168 -22.92 5.80 11.59
N LYS A 169 -23.13 4.48 11.50
CA LYS A 169 -22.58 3.54 12.49
C LYS A 169 -21.06 3.61 12.42
N LEU A 170 -20.43 3.93 13.53
CA LEU A 170 -18.96 3.94 13.65
C LEU A 170 -18.47 2.48 13.67
N VAL A 171 -18.01 1.98 12.52
CA VAL A 171 -17.31 0.69 12.47
C VAL A 171 -15.86 0.92 12.85
N LYS A 172 -15.38 0.20 13.87
CA LYS A 172 -13.95 0.17 14.21
C LYS A 172 -13.26 -0.77 13.20
N PRO A 173 -12.16 -0.35 12.55
CA PRO A 173 -11.44 -1.23 11.65
C PRO A 173 -10.89 -2.46 12.41
N SER A 174 -10.90 -3.61 11.75
CA SER A 174 -10.26 -4.83 12.28
C SER A 174 -8.74 -4.74 12.21
N TYR A 175 -8.23 -3.98 11.23
CA TYR A 175 -6.81 -3.76 10.98
C TYR A 175 -6.52 -2.28 10.75
N GLU A 176 -5.40 -1.79 11.28
CA GLU A 176 -4.92 -0.43 11.07
C GLU A 176 -3.51 -0.44 10.51
N LEU A 177 -3.20 0.54 9.66
CA LEU A 177 -1.84 0.73 9.18
C LEU A 177 -0.94 1.18 10.33
N VAL A 178 0.13 0.42 10.58
CA VAL A 178 1.12 0.70 11.62
C VAL A 178 1.84 2.02 11.30
N ARG A 179 1.99 2.87 12.32
CA ARG A 179 2.81 4.08 12.22
C ARG A 179 4.28 3.67 12.11
N SER A 180 4.87 3.91 10.95
CA SER A 180 6.22 3.47 10.63
C SER A 180 7.04 4.58 9.98
N LYS A 181 8.36 4.55 10.18
CA LYS A 181 9.33 5.44 9.53
C LYS A 181 9.76 4.91 8.15
N LEU A 182 9.21 3.77 7.72
CA LEU A 182 9.47 3.21 6.40
C LEU A 182 8.98 4.15 5.30
N ARG A 183 9.87 4.45 4.35
CA ARG A 183 9.56 5.29 3.20
C ARG A 183 8.96 4.44 2.09
N GLU A 184 8.08 5.05 1.29
CA GLU A 184 7.44 4.37 0.16
C GLU A 184 8.43 3.69 -0.80
N PRO A 185 9.56 4.31 -1.23
CA PRO A 185 10.53 3.63 -2.07
C PRO A 185 11.14 2.38 -1.42
N THR A 186 11.36 2.39 -0.10
CA THR A 186 11.90 1.23 0.62
C THR A 186 10.92 0.06 0.56
N VAL A 187 9.63 0.34 0.75
CA VAL A 187 8.60 -0.70 0.76
C VAL A 187 8.37 -1.24 -0.65
N LYS A 188 8.32 -0.37 -1.67
CA LYS A 188 8.12 -0.78 -3.07
C LYS A 188 9.35 -1.47 -3.67
N LEU A 189 10.55 -0.93 -3.50
CA LEU A 189 11.78 -1.60 -3.99
C LEU A 189 12.05 -2.89 -3.21
N GLY A 190 11.63 -2.97 -1.95
CA GLY A 190 11.74 -4.17 -1.13
C GLY A 190 11.00 -5.38 -1.72
N THR A 191 9.78 -5.20 -2.26
CA THR A 191 9.05 -6.30 -2.89
C THR A 191 9.77 -6.81 -4.13
N ILE A 192 10.29 -5.90 -4.96
CA ILE A 192 11.05 -6.25 -6.17
C ILE A 192 12.36 -6.95 -5.79
N ALA A 193 13.12 -6.39 -4.86
CA ALA A 193 14.38 -6.97 -4.39
C ALA A 193 14.19 -8.40 -3.84
N LEU A 194 13.15 -8.62 -3.04
CA LEU A 194 12.84 -9.93 -2.48
C LEU A 194 12.41 -10.92 -3.56
N LYS A 195 11.57 -10.50 -4.53
CA LYS A 195 11.19 -11.33 -5.69
C LYS A 195 12.41 -11.72 -6.53
N MET A 196 13.34 -10.79 -6.78
CA MET A 196 14.59 -11.08 -7.50
C MET A 196 15.49 -12.03 -6.69
N HIS A 197 15.60 -11.82 -5.38
CA HIS A 197 16.39 -12.69 -4.51
C HIS A 197 15.87 -14.13 -4.51
N GLN A 198 14.55 -14.32 -4.43
CA GLN A 198 13.90 -15.63 -4.52
C GLN A 198 14.12 -16.31 -5.88
N LYS A 199 14.33 -15.54 -6.95
CA LYS A 199 14.70 -16.05 -8.28
C LYS A 199 16.21 -16.35 -8.42
N GLY A 200 17.02 -16.13 -7.38
CA GLY A 200 18.44 -16.43 -7.37
C GLY A 200 19.35 -15.36 -7.96
N TYR A 201 18.85 -14.12 -8.17
CA TYR A 201 19.68 -13.04 -8.70
C TYR A 201 20.83 -12.69 -7.74
N PRO A 202 22.06 -12.44 -8.22
CA PRO A 202 23.16 -11.97 -7.39
C PRO A 202 22.83 -10.64 -6.71
N LEU A 203 23.19 -10.48 -5.43
CA LEU A 203 22.86 -9.27 -4.65
C LEU A 203 23.37 -7.97 -5.29
N TRP A 204 24.57 -7.99 -5.88
CA TRP A 204 25.11 -6.81 -6.56
C TRP A 204 24.26 -6.41 -7.77
N LEU A 205 23.73 -7.40 -8.51
CA LEU A 205 22.88 -7.17 -9.67
C LEU A 205 21.52 -6.61 -9.24
N ILE A 206 20.95 -7.13 -8.15
CA ILE A 206 19.73 -6.57 -7.52
C ILE A 206 19.98 -5.10 -7.14
N GLY A 207 21.10 -4.83 -6.44
CA GLY A 207 21.46 -3.47 -6.03
C GLY A 207 21.65 -2.52 -7.22
N ASN A 208 22.22 -3.01 -8.32
CA ASN A 208 22.45 -2.25 -9.53
C ASN A 208 21.15 -1.94 -10.28
N GLN A 209 20.33 -2.96 -10.56
CA GLN A 209 19.07 -2.82 -11.31
C GLN A 209 18.05 -1.95 -10.58
N LEU A 210 18.03 -1.98 -9.24
CA LEU A 210 17.17 -1.12 -8.43
C LEU A 210 17.78 0.27 -8.16
N ALA A 211 18.93 0.58 -8.77
CA ALA A 211 19.65 1.85 -8.62
C ALA A 211 19.83 2.28 -7.15
N LEU A 212 20.17 1.33 -6.26
CA LEU A 212 20.27 1.59 -4.81
C LEU A 212 21.41 2.55 -4.44
N SER A 213 22.40 2.71 -5.33
CA SER A 213 23.46 3.69 -5.17
C SER A 213 23.92 4.23 -6.53
N PRO A 214 23.58 5.48 -6.89
CA PRO A 214 24.05 6.10 -8.12
C PRO A 214 25.59 6.13 -8.23
N ALA A 215 26.28 6.35 -7.10
CA ALA A 215 27.75 6.42 -7.06
C ALA A 215 28.45 5.08 -7.35
N HIS A 216 27.75 3.96 -7.17
CA HIS A 216 28.32 2.61 -7.38
C HIS A 216 27.66 1.90 -8.57
N HIS A 217 26.99 2.63 -9.46
CA HIS A 217 26.36 2.05 -10.63
C HIS A 217 27.39 1.35 -11.54
N ILE A 218 26.99 0.22 -12.09
CA ILE A 218 27.77 -0.61 -13.02
C ILE A 218 26.98 -0.69 -14.33
N GLU A 219 27.58 -0.26 -15.43
CA GLU A 219 27.01 -0.39 -16.78
C GLU A 219 27.01 -1.87 -17.19
N LEU A 220 25.88 -2.37 -17.71
CA LEU A 220 25.70 -3.75 -18.13
C LEU A 220 25.39 -3.82 -19.63
N ASP A 221 25.93 -4.83 -20.31
CA ASP A 221 25.58 -5.14 -21.70
C ASP A 221 24.17 -5.76 -21.79
N ASP A 222 23.75 -6.07 -23.01
CA ASP A 222 22.43 -6.67 -23.30
C ASP A 222 22.25 -8.05 -22.65
N GLU A 223 23.35 -8.71 -22.28
CA GLU A 223 23.39 -10.02 -21.63
C GLU A 223 23.43 -9.91 -20.08
N GLY A 224 23.52 -8.68 -19.55
CA GLY A 224 23.56 -8.40 -18.12
C GLY A 224 24.95 -8.51 -17.49
N ASN A 225 26.01 -8.59 -18.30
CA ASN A 225 27.40 -8.60 -17.85
C ASN A 225 27.98 -7.18 -17.79
N PRO A 226 28.90 -6.88 -16.84
CA PRO A 226 29.55 -5.57 -16.80
C PRO A 226 30.32 -5.24 -18.08
N ILE A 227 30.06 -4.07 -18.69
CA ILE A 227 30.62 -3.67 -20.01
C ILE A 227 32.14 -3.42 -19.95
N LYS A 228 32.72 -3.08 -18.79
CA LYS A 228 34.12 -2.66 -18.66
C LYS A 228 34.85 -3.35 -17.51
N ASP A 229 36.15 -3.60 -17.73
CA ASP A 229 37.15 -3.86 -16.69
C ASP A 229 37.40 -2.57 -15.89
N GLU A 230 36.42 -2.19 -15.07
CA GLU A 230 36.57 -1.08 -14.16
C GLU A 230 37.41 -1.51 -12.96
N LEU A 231 38.49 -0.78 -12.67
CA LEU A 231 39.40 -1.06 -11.54
C LEU A 231 38.66 -1.19 -10.20
N SER A 232 37.51 -0.51 -10.04
CA SER A 232 36.68 -0.53 -8.83
C SER A 232 35.48 -1.49 -8.89
N LEU A 233 35.36 -2.33 -9.92
CA LEU A 233 34.20 -3.18 -10.15
C LEU A 233 33.91 -4.11 -8.96
N SER A 234 34.96 -4.68 -8.36
CA SER A 234 34.85 -5.56 -7.19
C SER A 234 34.25 -4.82 -5.99
N GLU A 235 34.74 -3.62 -5.70
CA GLU A 235 34.27 -2.76 -4.61
C GLU A 235 32.83 -2.31 -4.83
N LYS A 236 32.48 -1.88 -6.04
CA LYS A 236 31.10 -1.54 -6.42
C LYS A 236 30.15 -2.72 -6.21
N LYS A 237 30.53 -3.92 -6.66
CA LYS A 237 29.74 -5.14 -6.47
C LYS A 237 29.49 -5.44 -4.98
N VAL A 238 30.52 -5.29 -4.14
CA VAL A 238 30.41 -5.47 -2.68
C VAL A 238 29.43 -4.44 -2.09
N ARG A 239 29.59 -3.15 -2.41
CA ARG A 239 28.74 -2.07 -1.89
C ARG A 239 27.28 -2.24 -2.28
N LEU A 240 27.01 -2.52 -3.56
CA LEU A 240 25.66 -2.81 -4.05
C LEU A 240 25.07 -4.07 -3.39
N GLY A 241 25.89 -5.11 -3.22
CA GLY A 241 25.48 -6.35 -2.55
C GLY A 241 25.05 -6.13 -1.10
N ILE A 242 25.78 -5.30 -0.35
CA ILE A 242 25.44 -4.93 1.04
C ILE A 242 24.11 -4.17 1.08
N LEU A 243 23.90 -3.20 0.19
CA LEU A 243 22.66 -2.41 0.13
C LEU A 243 21.44 -3.28 -0.22
N ALA A 244 21.60 -4.16 -1.22
CA ALA A 244 20.56 -5.10 -1.60
C ALA A 244 20.22 -6.06 -0.45
N SER A 245 21.22 -6.63 0.23
CA SER A 245 21.00 -7.49 1.40
C SER A 245 20.21 -6.79 2.50
N LYS A 246 20.58 -5.54 2.84
CA LYS A 246 19.85 -4.75 3.83
C LYS A 246 18.39 -4.52 3.43
N LEU A 247 18.13 -4.22 2.15
CA LEU A 247 16.78 -4.02 1.63
C LEU A 247 15.97 -5.32 1.66
N ILE A 248 16.56 -6.44 1.26
CA ILE A 248 15.93 -7.77 1.28
C ILE A 248 15.57 -8.16 2.72
N ASN A 249 16.51 -8.03 3.67
CA ASN A 249 16.25 -8.35 5.08
C ASN A 249 15.07 -7.52 5.64
N LYS A 250 14.97 -6.24 5.26
CA LYS A 250 13.80 -5.43 5.64
C LYS A 250 12.51 -5.94 5.00
N ALA A 251 12.55 -6.29 3.71
CA ALA A 251 11.39 -6.81 2.99
C ALA A 251 10.89 -8.12 3.59
N GLU A 252 11.79 -9.03 3.99
CA GLU A 252 11.46 -10.27 4.67
C GLU A 252 10.72 -10.02 6.00
N LEU A 253 11.21 -9.07 6.81
CA LEU A 253 10.55 -8.68 8.05
C LEU A 253 9.18 -8.06 7.80
N ILE A 254 9.05 -7.19 6.79
CA ILE A 254 7.76 -6.59 6.41
C ILE A 254 6.76 -7.66 5.98
N ALA A 255 7.18 -8.64 5.18
CA ALA A 255 6.34 -9.76 4.74
C ALA A 255 5.82 -10.58 5.93
N GLU A 256 6.71 -10.98 6.84
CA GLU A 256 6.34 -11.82 7.98
C GLU A 256 5.51 -11.08 9.04
N ASN A 257 5.67 -9.76 9.16
CA ASN A 257 4.78 -8.94 9.97
C ASN A 257 3.41 -8.75 9.30
N ALA A 258 3.37 -8.58 7.97
CA ALA A 258 2.11 -8.50 7.22
C ALA A 258 1.25 -9.75 7.42
N ALA A 259 1.86 -10.94 7.40
CA ALA A 259 1.19 -12.22 7.67
C ALA A 259 0.59 -12.34 9.08
N ARG A 260 0.95 -11.42 9.99
CA ARG A 260 0.44 -11.31 11.37
C ARG A 260 -0.50 -10.12 11.55
N GLY A 261 -0.88 -9.46 10.45
CA GLY A 261 -1.75 -8.29 10.47
C GLY A 261 -1.05 -6.98 10.82
N LEU A 262 0.28 -6.95 10.86
CA LEU A 262 1.06 -5.77 11.22
C LEU A 262 1.74 -5.20 9.98
N PHE A 263 1.24 -4.08 9.47
CA PHE A 263 1.80 -3.48 8.26
C PHE A 263 1.64 -1.96 8.20
N PRO A 264 2.62 -1.21 7.66
CA PRO A 264 3.98 -1.64 7.30
C PRO A 264 4.91 -1.59 8.52
N THR A 265 5.69 -2.65 8.76
CA THR A 265 6.73 -2.61 9.82
C THR A 265 7.86 -3.60 9.54
N ASP A 266 9.10 -3.16 9.76
CA ASP A 266 10.33 -3.96 9.69
C ASP A 266 10.83 -4.37 11.07
N THR A 267 9.97 -4.32 12.09
CA THR A 267 10.29 -4.81 13.43
C THR A 267 10.66 -6.30 13.41
N PRO A 268 11.71 -6.73 14.13
CA PRO A 268 12.07 -8.13 14.23
C PRO A 268 10.88 -9.01 14.69
N CYS A 269 10.59 -10.06 13.93
CA CYS A 269 9.54 -11.01 14.25
C CYS A 269 10.15 -12.33 14.76
N ARG A 270 10.03 -12.57 16.07
CA ARG A 270 10.66 -13.74 16.74
C ARG A 270 10.20 -15.09 16.16
N HIS A 271 8.98 -15.15 15.65
CA HIS A 271 8.35 -16.37 15.15
C HIS A 271 8.32 -16.42 13.62
N ALA A 272 9.01 -15.50 12.93
CA ALA A 272 9.06 -15.49 11.48
C ALA A 272 9.61 -16.82 10.94
N ILE A 273 8.94 -17.36 9.91
CA ILE A 273 9.53 -18.46 9.13
C ILE A 273 10.66 -17.87 8.32
N LYS A 274 11.83 -18.51 8.37
CA LYS A 274 12.99 -18.10 7.57
C LYS A 274 12.67 -18.29 6.10
N PHE A 275 13.00 -17.29 5.30
CA PHE A 275 12.97 -17.41 3.86
C PHE A 275 14.02 -18.45 3.45
N GLU A 276 13.62 -19.38 2.57
CA GLU A 276 14.56 -20.29 1.95
C GLU A 276 15.52 -19.47 1.09
N SER A 277 16.75 -19.30 1.56
CA SER A 277 17.81 -18.81 0.71
C SER A 277 18.16 -19.96 -0.23
N THR A 278 17.96 -19.81 -1.55
CA THR A 278 18.60 -20.71 -2.52
C THR A 278 20.08 -20.74 -2.17
N THR A 279 20.53 -21.86 -1.60
CA THR A 279 21.89 -22.06 -1.11
C THR A 279 22.85 -21.66 -2.20
N ARG A 280 23.68 -20.65 -1.94
CA ARG A 280 24.80 -20.30 -2.81
C ARG A 280 25.66 -21.54 -2.96
N LYS A 281 25.95 -21.96 -4.20
CA LYS A 281 27.23 -22.63 -4.45
C LYS A 281 28.29 -21.59 -4.09
N ALA A 282 29.05 -21.83 -3.02
CA ALA A 282 30.17 -20.99 -2.63
C ALA A 282 31.25 -21.07 -3.72
N GLY A 283 31.14 -20.23 -4.75
CA GLY A 283 32.22 -20.00 -5.70
C GLY A 283 33.30 -19.20 -5.00
N ARG A 284 34.30 -19.88 -4.42
CA ARG A 284 35.59 -19.26 -4.11
C ARG A 284 36.12 -18.68 -5.42
N PRO A 285 36.51 -17.40 -5.50
CA PRO A 285 37.19 -16.91 -6.69
C PRO A 285 38.42 -17.81 -6.88
N ALA A 286 38.49 -18.46 -8.05
CA ALA A 286 39.68 -19.21 -8.43
C ALA A 286 40.85 -18.23 -8.33
N LYS A 287 41.87 -18.59 -7.55
CA LYS A 287 43.13 -17.85 -7.56
C LYS A 287 43.61 -17.86 -9.01
N THR A 288 43.55 -16.71 -9.68
CA THR A 288 44.30 -16.47 -10.90
C THR A 288 45.76 -16.71 -10.57
N LYS A 289 46.37 -17.66 -11.30
CA LYS A 289 47.82 -17.81 -11.38
C LYS A 289 48.36 -16.78 -12.35
#